data_AF-A1D6U3-F1
#
_entry.id   AF-A1D6U3-F1
#
_cell.length_a   1.000
_cell.length_b   1.000
_cell.length_c   1.000
_cell.angle_alpha   90.00
_cell.angle_beta   90.00
_cell.angle_gamma   90.00
#
_symmetry.space_group_name_H-M   'P 1'
#
loop_
_entity.id
_entity.type
_entity.pdbx_description
1 polymer ?
#
loop_
_entity_poly.entity_id
_entity_poly.type
_entity_poly.pdbx_seq_one_letter_code
_entity_poly.pdbx_strand_id
1 'polypeptide(L)'
;MADGLNQARALRVAEIVNDYRTLLIHIPQQNVQAPPEDAHEEGYVVLRESIAAARTLISASYNARAVPTQASSEEMERAELQRVILDASARRFQAHKIYLRAAAARRWAIHRQNILRGQRPGPQHASQLKAVDDTFRQELQQITDAHVLADLRAADVRAGHWLDDDPSLSAILALIRSQS
;
A
#
# COMPACT_ATOMS: atom_id res chain seq x y z
N MET A 1 28.99 17.12 13.19
CA MET A 1 28.38 16.87 14.52
C MET A 1 27.02 16.27 14.28
N ALA A 2 26.72 15.12 14.88
CA ALA A 2 25.40 14.50 14.75
C ALA A 2 24.34 15.41 15.36
N ASP A 3 23.16 15.45 14.73
CA ASP A 3 22.06 16.35 15.06
C ASP A 3 21.25 15.92 16.31
N GLY A 4 21.63 14.82 16.95
CA GLY A 4 20.95 14.28 18.13
C GLY A 4 19.59 13.65 17.84
N LEU A 5 19.20 13.48 16.57
CA LEU A 5 17.86 13.03 16.17
C LEU A 5 17.76 11.51 15.90
N ASN A 6 18.83 10.73 16.13
CA ASN A 6 18.83 9.28 15.87
C ASN A 6 17.74 8.53 16.66
N GLN A 7 17.44 8.96 17.89
CA GLN A 7 16.34 8.38 18.65
C GLN A 7 14.97 8.63 17.98
N ALA A 8 14.74 9.84 17.46
CA ALA A 8 13.52 10.18 16.73
C ALA A 8 13.40 9.37 15.43
N ARG A 9 14.51 9.19 14.70
CA ARG A 9 14.58 8.33 13.51
C ARG A 9 14.27 6.87 13.83
N ALA A 10 14.84 6.33 14.90
CA ALA A 10 14.60 4.95 15.33
C ALA A 10 13.12 4.71 15.69
N LEU A 11 12.50 5.67 16.40
CA LEU A 11 11.06 5.65 16.65
C LEU A 11 10.26 5.70 15.34
N ARG A 12 10.64 6.59 14.42
CA ARG A 12 9.98 6.71 13.12
C ARG A 12 10.03 5.42 12.29
N VAL A 13 11.17 4.72 12.31
CA VAL A 13 11.28 3.38 11.70
C VAL A 13 10.26 2.42 12.32
N ALA A 14 10.16 2.37 13.65
CA ALA A 14 9.24 1.47 14.33
C ALA A 14 7.77 1.75 13.97
N GLU A 15 7.38 3.02 13.89
CA GLU A 15 6.04 3.46 13.48
C GLU A 15 5.70 3.00 12.05
N ILE A 16 6.58 3.28 11.08
CA ILE A 16 6.36 2.89 9.68
C ILE A 16 6.27 1.36 9.53
N VAL A 17 7.14 0.62 10.22
CA VAL A 17 7.15 -0.85 10.17
C VAL A 17 5.89 -1.44 10.83
N ASN A 18 5.40 -0.83 11.91
CA ASN A 18 4.15 -1.25 12.55
C ASN A 18 2.95 -1.07 11.62
N ASP A 19 2.86 0.07 10.95
CA ASP A 19 1.79 0.35 9.99
C ASP A 19 1.86 -0.58 8.78
N TYR A 20 3.06 -0.82 8.26
CA TYR A 20 3.28 -1.80 7.20
C TYR A 20 2.78 -3.20 7.60
N ARG A 21 3.13 -3.69 8.80
CA ARG A 21 2.63 -4.98 9.31
C ARG A 21 1.11 -4.98 9.44
N THR A 22 0.53 -3.91 9.96
CA THR A 22 -0.92 -3.74 10.07
C THR A 22 -1.58 -3.88 8.70
N LEU A 23 -1.08 -3.20 7.67
CA LEU A 23 -1.60 -3.31 6.31
C LEU A 23 -1.52 -4.74 5.78
N LEU A 24 -0.40 -5.44 5.98
CA LEU A 24 -0.23 -6.83 5.53
C LEU A 24 -1.22 -7.80 6.19
N ILE A 25 -1.64 -7.55 7.43
CA ILE A 25 -2.67 -8.34 8.12
C ILE A 25 -4.06 -8.08 7.52
N HIS A 26 -4.35 -6.84 7.12
CA HIS A 26 -5.67 -6.43 6.64
C HIS A 26 -5.91 -6.70 5.15
N ILE A 27 -4.86 -6.80 4.32
CA ILE A 27 -5.00 -7.10 2.88
C ILE A 27 -5.70 -8.45 2.65
N PRO A 28 -5.27 -9.58 3.25
CA PRO A 28 -5.94 -10.87 3.05
C PRO A 28 -7.40 -10.88 3.51
N GLN A 29 -7.74 -10.07 4.52
CA GLN A 29 -9.12 -9.93 5.01
C GLN A 29 -10.04 -9.25 3.99
N GLN A 30 -9.48 -8.61 2.95
CA GLN A 30 -10.28 -8.07 1.86
C GLN A 30 -10.76 -9.16 0.88
N ASN A 31 -10.25 -10.38 0.97
CA ASN A 31 -10.59 -11.43 0.03
C ASN A 31 -12.09 -11.79 0.08
N VAL A 32 -12.68 -11.96 -1.10
CA VAL A 32 -14.05 -12.41 -1.31
C VAL A 32 -14.01 -13.55 -2.31
N GLN A 33 -14.68 -14.66 -1.99
CA GLN A 33 -14.71 -15.81 -2.88
C GLN A 33 -15.51 -15.47 -4.14
N ALA A 34 -14.83 -15.53 -5.30
CA ALA A 34 -15.47 -15.38 -6.59
C ALA A 34 -16.22 -16.66 -6.97
N PRO A 35 -17.48 -16.58 -7.42
CA PRO A 35 -18.12 -17.68 -8.14
C PRO A 35 -17.28 -18.06 -9.37
N PRO A 36 -17.09 -19.35 -9.69
CA PRO A 36 -16.27 -19.77 -10.82
C PRO A 36 -16.64 -19.10 -12.15
N GLU A 37 -17.94 -18.93 -12.39
CA GLU A 37 -18.50 -18.27 -13.57
C GLU A 37 -18.13 -16.78 -13.68
N ASP A 38 -17.95 -16.11 -12.55
CA ASP A 38 -17.69 -14.67 -12.46
C ASP A 38 -16.20 -14.36 -12.22
N ALA A 39 -15.32 -15.36 -12.15
CA ALA A 39 -13.91 -15.17 -11.76
C ALA A 39 -13.10 -14.25 -12.71
N HIS A 40 -13.63 -14.00 -13.91
CA HIS A 40 -13.07 -13.13 -14.94
C HIS A 40 -13.52 -11.66 -14.79
N GLU A 41 -14.51 -11.39 -13.95
CA GLU A 41 -15.03 -10.04 -13.73
C GLU A 41 -13.97 -9.14 -13.09
N GLU A 42 -13.96 -7.86 -13.49
CA GLU A 42 -12.87 -6.92 -13.24
C GLU A 42 -12.49 -6.82 -11.76
N GLY A 43 -13.48 -6.69 -10.87
CA GLY A 43 -13.18 -6.56 -9.44
C GLY A 43 -12.57 -7.83 -8.82
N TYR A 44 -12.97 -9.02 -9.26
CA TYR A 44 -12.34 -10.26 -8.78
C TYR A 44 -10.91 -10.43 -9.32
N VAL A 45 -10.65 -9.97 -10.55
CA VAL A 45 -9.29 -9.90 -11.12
C VAL A 45 -8.42 -8.98 -10.27
N VAL A 46 -8.86 -7.74 -10.02
CA VAL A 46 -8.12 -6.74 -9.22
C VAL A 46 -7.87 -7.24 -7.80
N LEU A 47 -8.84 -7.93 -7.19
CA LEU A 47 -8.67 -8.51 -5.85
C LEU A 47 -7.58 -9.57 -5.83
N ARG A 48 -7.59 -10.49 -6.80
CA ARG A 48 -6.58 -11.54 -6.92
C ARG A 48 -5.19 -10.97 -7.20
N GLU A 49 -5.08 -9.98 -8.08
CA GLU A 49 -3.84 -9.24 -8.33
C GLU A 49 -3.32 -8.56 -7.07
N SER A 50 -4.20 -7.94 -6.28
CA SER A 50 -3.83 -7.26 -5.05
C SER A 50 -3.27 -8.25 -4.01
N ILE A 51 -3.89 -9.42 -3.86
CA ILE A 51 -3.40 -10.48 -2.97
C ILE A 51 -2.06 -11.03 -3.46
N ALA A 52 -1.90 -11.24 -4.77
CA ALA A 52 -0.64 -11.68 -5.36
C ALA A 52 0.48 -10.65 -5.13
N ALA A 53 0.20 -9.37 -5.37
CA ALA A 53 1.13 -8.26 -5.15
C ALA A 53 1.55 -8.16 -3.67
N ALA A 54 0.63 -8.37 -2.72
CA ALA A 54 0.98 -8.41 -1.29
C ALA A 54 1.94 -9.56 -0.96
N ARG A 55 1.75 -10.74 -1.55
CA ARG A 55 2.67 -11.88 -1.36
C ARG A 55 4.06 -11.57 -1.92
N THR A 56 4.13 -11.00 -3.11
CA THR A 56 5.39 -10.54 -3.71
C THR A 56 6.10 -9.52 -2.81
N LEU A 57 5.36 -8.54 -2.30
CA LEU A 57 5.90 -7.51 -1.41
C LEU A 57 6.45 -8.10 -0.09
N ILE A 58 5.78 -9.10 0.48
CA ILE A 58 6.26 -9.83 1.68
C ILE A 58 7.55 -10.59 1.38
N SER A 59 7.67 -11.20 0.19
CA SER A 59 8.87 -11.97 -0.19
C SER A 59 10.08 -11.12 -0.58
N ALA A 60 9.91 -9.80 -0.77
CA ALA A 60 10.99 -8.92 -1.21
C ALA A 60 12.03 -8.71 -0.10
N SER A 61 13.29 -9.05 -0.38
CA SER A 61 14.41 -8.85 0.56
C SER A 61 14.73 -7.37 0.80
N TYR A 62 15.30 -7.05 1.96
CA TYR A 62 15.91 -5.73 2.21
C TYR A 62 17.24 -5.66 1.44
N ASN A 63 17.36 -4.67 0.54
CA ASN A 63 18.59 -4.44 -0.21
C ASN A 63 19.43 -3.35 0.47
N ALA A 64 20.23 -3.76 1.46
CA ALA A 64 21.20 -2.88 2.10
C ALA A 64 22.28 -2.46 1.09
N ARG A 65 22.35 -1.17 0.72
CA ARG A 65 23.51 -0.63 0.00
C ARG A 65 24.65 -0.38 1.00
N ALA A 66 25.90 -0.60 0.58
CA ALA A 66 27.05 -0.36 1.46
C ALA A 66 27.10 1.10 1.97
N VAL A 67 27.45 1.29 3.24
CA VAL A 67 27.75 2.61 3.83
C VAL A 67 29.22 2.94 3.54
N PRO A 68 29.57 4.13 3.04
CA PRO A 68 30.97 4.51 2.81
C PRO A 68 31.76 4.57 4.13
N THR A 69 32.96 3.99 4.10
CA THR A 69 33.80 3.61 5.26
C THR A 69 34.47 4.78 6.02
N GLN A 70 34.21 6.04 5.65
CA GLN A 70 34.95 7.22 6.14
C GLN A 70 34.13 8.17 7.03
N ALA A 71 32.90 7.82 7.42
CA ALA A 71 32.07 8.65 8.28
C ALA A 71 32.26 8.32 9.78
N SER A 72 31.99 9.28 10.67
CA SER A 72 31.95 9.00 12.10
C SER A 72 30.83 8.00 12.45
N SER A 73 30.96 7.28 13.57
CA SER A 73 29.97 6.25 13.96
C SER A 73 28.53 6.79 14.00
N GLU A 74 28.33 8.02 14.49
CA GLU A 74 26.99 8.64 14.58
C GLU A 74 26.45 9.09 13.22
N GLU A 75 27.31 9.56 12.32
CA GLU A 75 26.92 9.92 10.94
C GLU A 75 26.61 8.67 10.11
N MET A 76 27.34 7.57 10.34
CA MET A 76 27.02 6.26 9.78
C MET A 76 25.66 5.75 10.28
N GLU A 77 25.39 5.86 11.58
CA GLU A 77 24.11 5.48 12.17
C GLU A 77 22.95 6.30 11.60
N ARG A 78 23.12 7.63 11.52
CA ARG A 78 22.13 8.52 10.88
C ARG A 78 21.84 8.08 9.45
N ALA A 79 22.90 7.86 8.66
CA ALA A 79 22.76 7.48 7.25
C ALA A 79 22.06 6.14 7.10
N GLU A 80 22.32 5.17 7.97
CA GLU A 80 21.62 3.88 7.97
C GLU A 80 20.15 4.05 8.35
N LEU A 81 19.84 4.81 9.40
CA LEU A 81 18.46 5.06 9.80
C LEU A 81 17.65 5.75 8.69
N GLN A 82 18.21 6.75 8.01
CA GLN A 82 17.54 7.40 6.87
C GLN A 82 17.30 6.43 5.70
N ARG A 83 18.21 5.49 5.45
CA ARG A 83 18.02 4.43 4.43
C ARG A 83 16.91 3.46 4.82
N VAL A 84 16.88 3.05 6.10
CA VAL A 84 15.83 2.18 6.62
C VAL A 84 14.47 2.88 6.56
N ILE A 85 14.39 4.18 6.92
CA ILE A 85 13.16 4.97 6.78
C ILE A 85 12.68 4.98 5.32
N LEU A 86 13.59 5.18 4.35
CA LEU A 86 13.23 5.19 2.94
C LEU A 86 12.69 3.82 2.47
N ASP A 87 13.36 2.71 2.82
CA ASP A 87 12.89 1.37 2.43
C ASP A 87 11.57 1.00 3.12
N ALA A 88 11.44 1.24 4.42
CA ALA A 88 10.22 1.01 5.17
C ALA A 88 9.05 1.84 4.61
N SER A 89 9.29 3.11 4.26
CA SER A 89 8.30 3.99 3.64
C SER A 89 7.85 3.49 2.28
N ALA A 90 8.79 2.99 1.45
CA ALA A 90 8.45 2.42 0.15
C ALA A 90 7.56 1.17 0.28
N ARG A 91 7.89 0.28 1.23
CA ARG A 91 7.06 -0.90 1.51
C ARG A 91 5.68 -0.55 2.05
N ARG A 92 5.60 0.38 3.02
CA ARG A 92 4.32 0.89 3.55
C ARG A 92 3.48 1.52 2.45
N PHE A 93 4.10 2.32 1.58
CA PHE A 93 3.43 2.93 0.43
C PHE A 93 2.85 1.88 -0.54
N GLN A 94 3.65 0.88 -0.94
CA GLN A 94 3.17 -0.20 -1.80
C GLN A 94 2.05 -1.00 -1.13
N ALA A 95 2.18 -1.34 0.14
CA ALA A 95 1.16 -2.05 0.90
C ALA A 95 -0.14 -1.25 1.01
N HIS A 96 -0.07 0.06 1.26
CA HIS A 96 -1.25 0.91 1.35
C HIS A 96 -1.99 0.98 0.02
N LYS A 97 -1.24 1.15 -1.09
CA LYS A 97 -1.82 1.13 -2.44
C LYS A 97 -2.50 -0.20 -2.76
N ILE A 98 -1.88 -1.32 -2.40
CA ILE A 98 -2.46 -2.66 -2.54
C ILE A 98 -3.73 -2.78 -1.70
N TYR A 99 -3.70 -2.32 -0.45
CA TYR A 99 -4.85 -2.33 0.45
C TYR A 99 -6.03 -1.55 -0.12
N LEU A 100 -5.81 -0.32 -0.60
CA LEU A 100 -6.87 0.49 -1.20
C LEU A 100 -7.51 -0.19 -2.41
N ARG A 101 -6.70 -0.79 -3.30
CA ARG A 101 -7.19 -1.56 -4.45
C ARG A 101 -8.01 -2.77 -4.03
N ALA A 102 -7.51 -3.55 -3.07
CA ALA A 102 -8.22 -4.70 -2.53
C ALA A 102 -9.54 -4.32 -1.85
N ALA A 103 -9.56 -3.22 -1.10
CA ALA A 103 -10.75 -2.71 -0.42
C ALA A 103 -11.82 -2.21 -1.43
N ALA A 104 -11.41 -1.52 -2.49
CA ALA A 104 -12.30 -1.12 -3.59
C ALA A 104 -12.90 -2.34 -4.29
N ALA A 105 -12.08 -3.34 -4.61
CA ALA A 105 -12.51 -4.58 -5.24
C ALA A 105 -13.48 -5.39 -4.35
N ARG A 106 -13.24 -5.42 -3.04
CA ARG A 106 -14.15 -6.01 -2.06
C ARG A 106 -15.50 -5.30 -2.03
N ARG A 107 -15.52 -3.96 -2.01
CA ARG A 107 -16.76 -3.18 -2.06
C ARG A 107 -17.54 -3.51 -3.34
N TRP A 108 -16.88 -3.48 -4.49
CA TRP A 108 -17.46 -3.87 -5.77
C TRP A 108 -18.09 -5.27 -5.71
N ALA A 109 -17.37 -6.26 -5.18
CA ALA A 109 -17.85 -7.65 -5.10
C ALA A 109 -19.10 -7.76 -4.22
N ILE A 110 -19.13 -7.09 -3.07
CA ILE A 110 -20.29 -7.04 -2.17
C ILE A 110 -21.49 -6.39 -2.88
N HIS A 111 -21.29 -5.25 -3.56
CA HIS A 111 -22.37 -4.59 -4.29
C HIS A 111 -22.93 -5.45 -5.42
N ARG A 112 -22.06 -6.10 -6.20
CA ARG A 112 -22.46 -7.05 -7.24
C ARG A 112 -23.29 -8.19 -6.67
N GLN A 113 -22.83 -8.82 -5.58
CA GLN A 113 -23.55 -9.91 -4.92
C GLN A 113 -24.93 -9.46 -4.40
N ASN A 114 -25.03 -8.24 -3.87
CA ASN A 114 -26.29 -7.67 -3.38
C ASN A 114 -27.30 -7.37 -4.51
N ILE A 115 -26.83 -7.00 -5.69
CA ILE A 115 -27.67 -6.81 -6.88
C ILE A 115 -28.17 -8.16 -7.38
N LEU A 116 -27.26 -9.14 -7.50
CA LEU A 116 -27.58 -10.44 -8.07
C LEU A 116 -28.42 -11.31 -7.12
N ARG A 117 -28.22 -11.20 -5.80
CA ARG A 117 -28.91 -12.00 -4.77
C ARG A 117 -28.89 -13.51 -5.07
N GLY A 118 -27.78 -14.00 -5.62
CA GLY A 118 -27.60 -15.39 -6.04
C GLY A 118 -28.20 -15.76 -7.40
N GLN A 119 -28.84 -14.83 -8.10
CA GLN A 119 -29.28 -15.02 -9.47
C GLN A 119 -28.15 -14.76 -10.47
N ARG A 120 -28.30 -15.29 -11.69
CA ARG A 120 -27.38 -14.97 -12.78
C ARG A 120 -27.59 -13.52 -13.26
N PRO A 121 -26.53 -12.84 -13.74
CA PRO A 121 -26.67 -11.58 -14.44
C PRO A 121 -27.66 -11.69 -15.60
N GLY A 122 -28.52 -10.68 -15.75
CA GLY A 122 -29.57 -10.65 -16.76
C GLY A 122 -30.05 -9.22 -17.03
N PRO A 123 -30.96 -9.00 -17.99
CA PRO A 123 -31.39 -7.67 -18.41
C PRO A 123 -31.91 -6.81 -17.25
N GLN A 124 -32.59 -7.41 -16.26
CA GLN A 124 -33.07 -6.68 -15.08
C GLN A 124 -31.96 -6.13 -14.17
N HIS A 125 -30.75 -6.70 -14.23
CA HIS A 125 -29.60 -6.31 -13.40
C HIS A 125 -28.65 -5.36 -14.14
N ALA A 126 -28.72 -5.29 -15.47
CA ALA A 126 -27.69 -4.70 -16.32
C ALA A 126 -27.34 -3.25 -15.97
N SER A 127 -28.34 -2.40 -15.74
CA SER A 127 -28.11 -0.99 -15.39
C SER A 127 -27.44 -0.81 -14.02
N GLN A 128 -27.82 -1.63 -13.04
CA GLN A 128 -27.27 -1.57 -11.69
C GLN A 128 -25.84 -2.11 -11.65
N LEU A 129 -25.58 -3.23 -12.33
CA LEU A 129 -24.23 -3.79 -12.47
C LEU A 129 -23.30 -2.79 -13.15
N LYS A 130 -23.74 -2.19 -14.26
CA LYS A 130 -22.97 -1.15 -14.95
C LYS A 130 -22.62 0.02 -14.01
N ALA A 131 -23.57 0.49 -13.20
CA ALA A 131 -23.32 1.58 -12.26
C ALA A 131 -22.28 1.21 -11.19
N VAL A 132 -22.30 -0.04 -10.72
CA VAL A 132 -21.29 -0.57 -9.79
C VAL A 132 -19.91 -0.66 -10.45
N ASP A 133 -19.83 -1.12 -11.70
CA ASP A 133 -18.58 -1.18 -12.47
C ASP A 133 -18.02 0.23 -12.76
N ASP A 134 -18.88 1.18 -13.11
CA ASP A 134 -18.48 2.57 -13.34
C ASP A 134 -17.96 3.23 -12.05
N THR A 135 -18.63 3.01 -10.93
CA THR A 135 -18.18 3.49 -9.61
C THR A 135 -16.84 2.88 -9.22
N PHE A 136 -16.67 1.58 -9.41
CA PHE A 136 -15.42 0.88 -9.10
C PHE A 136 -14.25 1.40 -9.93
N ARG A 137 -14.45 1.61 -11.24
CA ARG A 137 -13.40 2.19 -12.10
C ARG A 137 -13.03 3.61 -11.69
N GLN A 138 -14.02 4.44 -11.31
CA GLN A 138 -13.75 5.76 -10.77
C GLN A 138 -12.95 5.70 -9.47
N GLU A 139 -13.29 4.79 -8.57
CA GLU A 139 -12.56 4.58 -7.33
C GLU A 139 -11.11 4.16 -7.59
N LEU A 140 -10.87 3.20 -8.49
CA LEU A 140 -9.51 2.80 -8.87
C LEU A 140 -8.69 3.94 -9.49
N GLN A 141 -9.32 4.80 -10.30
CA GLN A 141 -8.66 5.97 -10.89
C GLN A 141 -8.22 7.00 -9.85
N GLN A 142 -8.91 7.08 -8.71
CA GLN A 142 -8.54 7.97 -7.62
C GLN A 142 -7.33 7.48 -6.81
N ILE A 143 -7.00 6.19 -6.87
CA ILE A 143 -5.84 5.58 -6.19
C ILE A 143 -4.55 5.91 -6.95
N THR A 144 -4.19 7.20 -6.94
CA THR A 144 -2.95 7.72 -7.52
C THR A 144 -1.81 7.69 -6.50
N ASP A 145 -0.57 7.71 -6.97
CA ASP A 145 0.60 7.74 -6.08
C ASP A 145 0.61 8.97 -5.16
N ALA A 146 0.17 10.12 -5.68
CA ALA A 146 0.04 11.34 -4.90
C ALA A 146 -1.04 11.22 -3.81
N HIS A 147 -2.18 10.62 -4.13
CA HIS A 147 -3.26 10.38 -3.16
C HIS A 147 -2.81 9.43 -2.04
N VAL A 148 -2.16 8.31 -2.40
CA VAL A 148 -1.65 7.33 -1.43
C VAL A 148 -0.66 7.98 -0.46
N LEU A 149 0.30 8.76 -0.95
CA LEU A 149 1.28 9.43 -0.09
C LEU A 149 0.61 10.50 0.79
N ALA A 150 -0.32 11.28 0.23
CA ALA A 150 -1.03 12.32 0.97
C ALA A 150 -1.85 11.72 2.13
N ASP A 151 -2.53 10.59 1.90
CA ASP A 151 -3.31 9.90 2.92
C ASP A 151 -2.42 9.37 4.06
N LEU A 152 -1.31 8.71 3.72
CA LEU A 152 -0.32 8.24 4.71
C LEU A 152 0.25 9.40 5.54
N ARG A 153 0.68 10.49 4.88
CA ARG A 153 1.20 11.68 5.57
C ARG A 153 0.15 12.32 6.47
N ALA A 154 -1.11 12.40 6.02
CA ALA A 154 -2.18 12.93 6.83
C ALA A 154 -2.44 12.07 8.07
N ALA A 155 -2.33 10.74 7.95
CA ALA A 155 -2.43 9.83 9.09
C ALA A 155 -1.27 10.04 10.07
N ASP A 156 -0.04 10.17 9.58
CA ASP A 156 1.14 10.39 10.41
C ASP A 156 1.09 11.72 11.18
N VAL A 157 0.63 12.80 10.52
CA VAL A 157 0.42 14.11 11.15
C VAL A 157 -0.65 14.02 12.24
N ARG A 158 -1.77 13.33 11.99
CA ARG A 158 -2.82 13.14 12.99
C ARG A 158 -2.33 12.33 14.20
N ALA A 159 -1.42 11.40 13.99
CA ALA A 159 -0.81 10.61 15.05
C ALA A 159 0.30 11.34 15.82
N GLY A 160 0.75 12.51 15.35
CA GLY A 160 1.80 13.30 15.98
C GLY A 160 3.20 12.73 15.80
N HIS A 161 3.42 11.95 14.73
CA HIS A 161 4.73 11.37 14.43
C HIS A 161 5.75 12.43 13.99
N TRP A 162 7.04 12.15 14.19
CA TRP A 162 8.13 13.00 13.71
C TRP A 162 8.45 12.67 12.24
N LEU A 163 8.43 13.67 11.36
CA LEU A 163 8.43 13.46 9.89
C LEU A 163 9.56 14.17 9.15
N ASP A 164 10.52 14.79 9.85
CA ASP A 164 11.49 15.69 9.18
C ASP A 164 12.37 14.95 8.15
N ASP A 165 12.63 13.66 8.37
CA ASP A 165 13.39 12.80 7.44
C ASP A 165 12.51 11.87 6.60
N ASP A 166 11.19 12.07 6.59
CA ASP A 166 10.30 11.27 5.74
C ASP A 166 10.59 11.52 4.25
N PRO A 167 10.70 10.45 3.44
CA PRO A 167 11.07 10.58 2.05
C PRO A 167 10.00 11.28 1.22
N SER A 168 10.43 11.92 0.14
CA SER A 168 9.54 12.45 -0.88
C SER A 168 8.91 11.33 -1.71
N LEU A 169 7.81 11.63 -2.42
CA LEU A 169 7.22 10.69 -3.37
C LEU A 169 8.23 10.24 -4.43
N SER A 170 9.04 11.19 -4.93
CA SER A 170 10.03 10.90 -5.96
C SER A 170 11.10 9.92 -5.47
N ALA A 171 11.55 10.04 -4.22
CA ALA A 171 12.52 9.12 -3.61
C ALA A 171 11.92 7.72 -3.42
N ILE A 172 10.69 7.63 -2.92
CA ILE A 172 9.96 6.36 -2.77
C ILE A 172 9.82 5.66 -4.13
N LEU A 173 9.32 6.35 -5.15
CA LEU A 173 9.12 5.76 -6.47
C LEU A 173 10.43 5.39 -7.16
N ALA A 174 11.51 6.17 -6.94
CA ALA A 174 12.83 5.82 -7.44
C ALA A 174 13.37 4.53 -6.82
N LEU A 175 13.18 4.33 -5.52
CA LEU A 175 13.55 3.09 -4.85
C LEU A 175 12.76 1.91 -5.40
N ILE A 176 11.43 2.04 -5.49
CA ILE A 176 10.55 0.97 -5.99
C ILE A 176 10.97 0.53 -7.40
N ARG A 177 11.22 1.49 -8.32
CA ARG A 177 11.70 1.18 -9.68
C ARG A 177 13.05 0.47 -9.70
N SER A 178 13.93 0.76 -8.74
CA SER A 178 15.25 0.11 -8.66
C SER A 178 15.21 -1.32 -8.14
N GLN A 179 14.07 -1.74 -7.58
CA GLN A 179 13.82 -3.09 -7.05
C GLN A 179 12.98 -3.95 -8.00
N SER A 180 12.49 -3.37 -9.11
CA SER A 180 11.60 -4.00 -10.10
C SER A 180 12.37 -4.78 -11.16
#